data_AF-A0A8J6XH30-F1
#
_entry.id   AF-A0A8J6XH30-F1
#
_cell.length_a   1.000
_cell.length_b   1.000
_cell.length_c   1.000
_cell.angle_alpha   90.00
_cell.angle_beta   90.00
_cell.angle_gamma   90.00
#
_symmetry.space_group_name_H-M   'P 1'
#
loop_
_entity.id
_entity.type
_entity.pdbx_description
1 polymer ?
#
loop_
_entity_poly.entity_id
_entity_poly.type
_entity_poly.pdbx_seq_one_letter_code
_entity_poly.pdbx_strand_id
1 'polypeptide(L)'
;MTNKPKYGNKGEVWHPDFIRYMEFIANHPVYAGMPDAFTEGGKIQWEAPSNRKSGKHKDTHHKRREWWRIKAVSIGVNPNSDRWISRTARVIHPTLKKPCKRCGKVMELRYVYPSNSLLQRLNKLGYVDENFPLESYEKITDLVTRLVEVFGDSVFSNLTFLLKTGAISPPLLEPSLESWLNWIEKEYVPKEPSLLSPGAMSNAPDRFDGFHSFNQCCRSKVDKGRSKVNLKSYTTDRRVFEYWTEGDWIAANRLMGQIKANFGNEACLNSHPGPCSGDHIGPLSLGFTHRPEFQLLCKSCNSAKNNRMTLREVIHLREVEATGVAVISWHSKALWNLRKEDVVNNETALRLSKMLRDNRHTLMSIFKTIADAGHFTFLATFLELGCAERKIDFINLRVEQHITKFDRINYTSRETKYVAEQKSRRCRVAFESLRDYFIKDNRNAIYINTDSIKSKVEAVLVALQQSSDTIKNLDTQIAAMLSSNRKMSIDEGFRGVVDSIPTIYPPNFVTAKQQLIDVMALVAVELSNQWTGDRYVRGELNLDT
;
A
#
# COMPACT_ATOMS: atom_id res chain seq x y z
N MET A 1 5.64 45.59 -7.38
CA MET A 1 6.16 44.28 -6.95
C MET A 1 4.98 43.41 -6.54
N THR A 2 4.65 42.37 -7.32
CA THR A 2 3.47 41.52 -7.10
C THR A 2 3.73 40.57 -5.92
N ASN A 3 2.92 40.70 -4.85
CA ASN A 3 2.94 39.83 -3.68
C ASN A 3 2.73 38.37 -4.13
N LYS A 4 3.80 37.55 -4.12
CA LYS A 4 3.65 36.11 -4.28
C LYS A 4 2.78 35.60 -3.11
N PRO A 5 1.73 34.80 -3.36
CA PRO A 5 0.89 34.30 -2.29
C PRO A 5 1.72 33.46 -1.31
N LYS A 6 1.54 33.70 0.00
CA LYS A 6 2.25 33.02 1.10
C LYS A 6 2.09 31.48 1.05
N TYR A 7 0.96 31.02 0.51
CA TYR A 7 0.60 29.62 0.36
C TYR A 7 0.29 29.26 -1.10
N GLY A 8 0.61 28.03 -1.50
CA GLY A 8 0.60 27.57 -2.89
C GLY A 8 1.99 27.09 -3.34
N ASN A 9 2.04 26.16 -4.29
CA ASN A 9 3.27 25.69 -4.94
C ASN A 9 2.92 25.18 -6.35
N LYS A 10 3.84 25.36 -7.32
CA LYS A 10 3.74 24.80 -8.68
C LYS A 10 2.39 25.08 -9.39
N GLY A 11 1.92 26.33 -9.35
CA GLY A 11 0.71 26.75 -10.06
C GLY A 11 -0.63 26.44 -9.38
N GLU A 12 -0.64 25.78 -8.21
CA GLU A 12 -1.86 25.54 -7.44
C GLU A 12 -2.00 26.56 -6.29
N VAL A 13 -3.03 27.39 -6.36
CA VAL A 13 -3.45 28.32 -5.30
C VAL A 13 -4.32 27.58 -4.28
N TRP A 14 -3.99 27.70 -2.99
CA TRP A 14 -4.81 27.11 -1.93
C TRP A 14 -6.03 28.01 -1.68
N HIS A 15 -7.18 27.42 -1.40
CA HIS A 15 -8.39 28.20 -1.17
C HIS A 15 -8.24 29.13 0.05
N PRO A 16 -8.67 30.41 -0.01
CA PRO A 16 -8.53 31.36 1.10
C PRO A 16 -9.12 30.86 2.41
N ASP A 17 -10.29 30.20 2.37
CA ASP A 17 -10.90 29.60 3.57
C ASP A 17 -10.03 28.52 4.21
N PHE A 18 -9.32 27.75 3.39
CA PHE A 18 -8.38 26.77 3.90
C PHE A 18 -7.19 27.45 4.56
N ILE A 19 -6.69 28.56 4.01
CA ILE A 19 -5.62 29.34 4.63
C ILE A 19 -6.05 29.90 5.98
N ARG A 20 -7.22 30.54 6.06
CA ARG A 20 -7.80 31.04 7.33
C ARG A 20 -7.96 29.92 8.36
N TYR A 21 -8.43 28.75 7.92
CA TYR A 21 -8.55 27.57 8.75
C TYR A 21 -7.19 27.07 9.27
N MET A 22 -6.14 27.05 8.43
CA MET A 22 -4.82 26.65 8.90
C MET A 22 -4.28 27.60 9.97
N GLU A 23 -4.46 28.91 9.76
CA GLU A 23 -4.05 29.93 10.72
C GLU A 23 -4.81 29.80 12.03
N PHE A 24 -6.12 29.56 11.98
CA PHE A 24 -6.92 29.25 13.16
C PHE A 24 -6.39 28.02 13.90
N ILE A 25 -6.18 26.89 13.20
CA ILE A 25 -5.74 25.64 13.83
C ILE A 25 -4.33 25.77 14.42
N ALA A 26 -3.39 26.37 13.69
CA ALA A 26 -1.99 26.48 14.13
C ALA A 26 -1.83 27.35 15.38
N ASN A 27 -2.73 28.30 15.60
CA ASN A 27 -2.73 29.17 16.78
C ASN A 27 -3.70 28.70 17.87
N HIS A 28 -4.47 27.63 17.65
CA HIS A 28 -5.44 27.16 18.63
C HIS A 28 -4.75 26.48 19.82
N PRO A 29 -5.11 26.79 21.09
CA PRO A 29 -4.43 26.26 22.29
C PRO A 29 -4.34 24.73 22.35
N VAL A 30 -5.34 24.04 21.78
CA VAL A 30 -5.37 22.57 21.74
C VAL A 30 -4.17 21.96 20.99
N TYR A 31 -3.63 22.67 20.00
CA TYR A 31 -2.45 22.27 19.22
C TYR A 31 -1.14 22.89 19.75
N ALA A 32 -1.16 23.51 20.93
CA ALA A 32 0.05 24.07 21.55
C ALA A 32 1.15 23.01 21.71
N GLY A 33 2.39 23.43 21.46
CA GLY A 33 3.56 22.56 21.48
C GLY A 33 3.68 21.62 20.27
N MET A 34 2.83 21.73 19.24
CA MET A 34 2.96 20.91 18.03
C MET A 34 4.32 21.18 17.36
N PRO A 35 5.18 20.15 17.17
CA PRO A 35 6.51 20.35 16.65
C PRO A 35 6.54 20.92 15.22
N ASP A 36 7.50 21.83 15.02
CA ASP A 36 7.73 22.54 13.76
C ASP A 36 6.43 23.14 13.20
N ALA A 37 5.67 23.88 14.00
CA ALA A 37 4.39 24.47 13.55
C ALA A 37 4.58 25.53 12.48
N PHE A 38 5.65 26.32 12.60
CA PHE A 38 5.99 27.41 11.69
C PHE A 38 7.37 27.19 11.08
N THR A 39 7.51 27.50 9.79
CA THR A 39 8.81 27.57 9.10
C THR A 39 9.40 28.97 9.23
N GLU A 40 10.63 29.13 8.74
CA GLU A 40 11.24 30.45 8.53
C GLU A 40 10.31 31.33 7.68
N GLY A 41 10.11 32.59 8.10
CA GLY A 41 9.14 33.52 7.50
C GLY A 41 7.70 33.40 8.02
N GLY A 42 7.45 32.65 9.11
CA GLY A 42 6.13 32.60 9.77
C GLY A 42 5.06 31.89 8.95
N LYS A 43 5.46 31.01 8.03
CA LYS A 43 4.56 30.17 7.23
C LYS A 43 4.24 28.88 8.00
N ILE A 44 2.99 28.45 7.97
CA ILE A 44 2.57 27.23 8.68
C ILE A 44 3.09 26.01 7.93
N GLN A 45 3.81 25.16 8.65
CA GLN A 45 4.32 23.89 8.16
C GLN A 45 3.20 22.84 8.19
N TRP A 46 2.24 22.97 7.27
CA TRP A 46 1.01 22.17 7.32
C TRP A 46 1.23 20.67 7.08
N GLU A 47 2.11 20.33 6.13
CA GLU A 47 2.32 18.95 5.64
C GLU A 47 3.71 18.44 6.05
N ALA A 48 3.75 17.31 6.77
CA ALA A 48 4.97 16.70 7.29
C ALA A 48 5.07 15.23 6.85
N PRO A 49 5.29 14.95 5.56
CA PRO A 49 5.27 13.58 5.07
C PRO A 49 6.49 12.79 5.54
N SER A 50 6.27 11.51 5.83
CA SER A 50 7.31 10.58 6.33
C SER A 50 8.46 10.30 5.36
N ASN A 51 8.41 10.85 4.15
CA ASN A 51 9.37 10.61 3.07
C ASN A 51 10.31 11.80 2.80
N ARG A 52 10.30 12.85 3.64
CA ARG A 52 11.29 13.94 3.53
C ARG A 52 12.69 13.36 3.75
N LYS A 53 13.56 13.51 2.75
CA LYS A 53 14.90 12.92 2.73
C LYS A 53 15.95 13.77 3.46
N SER A 54 15.74 15.07 3.58
CA SER A 54 16.71 16.04 4.10
C SER A 54 16.05 17.36 4.51
N GLY A 55 16.83 18.25 5.13
CA GLY A 55 16.42 19.59 5.56
C GLY A 55 15.92 19.66 7.01
N LYS A 56 15.76 20.89 7.52
CA LYS A 56 15.38 21.22 8.92
C LYS A 56 14.13 20.48 9.43
N HIS A 57 13.20 20.17 8.53
CA HIS A 57 11.92 19.53 8.82
C HIS A 57 11.87 18.04 8.41
N LYS A 58 13.02 17.38 8.23
CA LYS A 58 13.08 15.94 7.87
C LYS A 58 12.40 15.05 8.93
N ASP A 59 12.55 15.40 10.20
CA ASP A 59 12.05 14.61 11.34
C ASP A 59 10.68 15.07 11.87
N THR A 60 10.07 16.10 11.27
CA THR A 60 8.79 16.68 11.74
C THR A 60 7.69 15.63 11.86
N HIS A 61 7.60 14.68 10.92
CA HIS A 61 6.62 13.61 10.98
C HIS A 61 6.70 12.79 12.28
N HIS A 62 7.93 12.52 12.75
CA HIS A 62 8.17 11.73 13.96
C HIS A 62 7.90 12.53 15.22
N LYS A 63 8.42 13.76 15.28
CA LYS A 63 8.14 14.69 16.38
C LYS A 63 6.63 14.87 16.57
N ARG A 64 5.88 15.08 15.47
CA ARG A 64 4.42 15.18 15.52
C ARG A 64 3.75 13.88 15.95
N ARG A 65 4.22 12.72 15.49
CA ARG A 65 3.66 11.44 15.94
C ARG A 65 3.76 11.28 17.46
N GLU A 66 4.88 11.72 18.03
CA GLU A 66 5.08 11.68 19.47
C GLU A 66 4.21 12.70 20.20
N TRP A 67 4.11 13.93 19.69
CA TRP A 67 3.14 14.90 20.19
C TRP A 67 1.71 14.35 20.20
N TRP A 68 1.31 13.68 19.12
CA TRP A 68 0.01 13.01 19.02
C TRP A 68 -0.14 11.91 20.09
N ARG A 69 0.92 11.13 20.35
CA ARG A 69 0.92 10.09 21.39
C ARG A 69 0.68 10.68 22.78
N ILE A 70 1.41 11.75 23.11
CA ILE A 70 1.27 12.47 24.38
C ILE A 70 -0.13 13.06 24.49
N LYS A 71 -0.62 13.70 23.42
CA LYS A 71 -1.98 14.25 23.37
C LYS A 71 -3.04 13.18 23.55
N ALA A 72 -2.89 12.01 22.93
CA ALA A 72 -3.79 10.87 23.09
C ALA A 72 -3.89 10.43 24.55
N VAL A 73 -2.75 10.26 25.22
CA VAL A 73 -2.70 9.93 26.66
C VAL A 73 -3.41 10.99 27.49
N SER A 74 -3.18 12.28 27.20
CA SER A 74 -3.79 13.38 27.97
C SER A 74 -5.32 13.45 27.89
N ILE A 75 -5.93 12.82 26.88
CA ILE A 75 -7.39 12.77 26.70
C ILE A 75 -7.98 11.37 26.92
N GLY A 76 -7.20 10.45 27.53
CA GLY A 76 -7.64 9.09 27.85
C GLY A 76 -7.70 8.14 26.64
N VAL A 77 -7.10 8.47 25.50
CA VAL A 77 -7.00 7.58 24.34
C VAL A 77 -5.74 6.73 24.45
N ASN A 78 -5.91 5.40 24.52
CA ASN A 78 -4.79 4.46 24.55
C ASN A 78 -3.99 4.50 23.23
N PRO A 79 -2.71 4.92 23.22
CA PRO A 79 -1.88 5.02 22.01
C PRO A 79 -1.46 3.66 21.43
N ASN A 80 -1.76 2.56 22.11
CA ASN A 80 -1.56 1.19 21.63
C ASN A 80 -2.82 0.62 20.97
N SER A 81 -3.96 1.32 21.03
CA SER A 81 -5.22 0.87 20.42
C SER A 81 -5.28 1.15 18.92
N ASP A 82 -6.04 0.34 18.18
CA ASP A 82 -6.28 0.59 16.76
C ASP A 82 -6.90 1.99 16.54
N ARG A 83 -6.43 2.71 15.51
CA ARG A 83 -6.95 4.03 15.11
C ARG A 83 -6.84 5.12 16.19
N TRP A 84 -6.00 4.93 17.23
CA TRP A 84 -5.80 5.89 18.32
C TRP A 84 -5.55 7.31 17.81
N ILE A 85 -4.72 7.48 16.78
CA ILE A 85 -4.34 8.80 16.28
C ILE A 85 -5.49 9.51 15.57
N SER A 86 -6.33 8.77 14.85
CA SER A 86 -7.50 9.36 14.19
C SER A 86 -8.61 9.70 15.17
N ARG A 87 -8.77 8.90 16.23
CA ARG A 87 -9.68 9.20 17.34
C ARG A 87 -9.23 10.46 18.06
N THR A 88 -7.95 10.52 18.41
CA THR A 88 -7.32 11.70 19.04
C THR A 88 -7.57 12.93 18.19
N ALA A 89 -7.23 12.89 16.90
CA ALA A 89 -7.42 14.02 15.98
C ALA A 89 -8.87 14.51 15.92
N ARG A 90 -9.88 13.62 15.97
CA ARG A 90 -11.30 14.03 16.02
C ARG A 90 -11.66 14.64 17.37
N VAL A 91 -11.32 13.98 18.47
CA VAL A 91 -11.69 14.44 19.83
C VAL A 91 -11.14 15.83 20.12
N ILE A 92 -9.92 16.12 19.68
CA ILE A 92 -9.28 17.42 19.94
C ILE A 92 -9.65 18.50 18.91
N HIS A 93 -10.32 18.15 17.81
CA HIS A 93 -10.54 19.10 16.73
C HIS A 93 -11.52 20.20 17.16
N PRO A 94 -11.17 21.50 17.13
CA PRO A 94 -11.95 22.56 17.77
C PRO A 94 -13.40 22.69 17.28
N THR A 95 -13.64 22.43 16.00
CA THR A 95 -14.95 22.65 15.36
C THR A 95 -15.57 21.40 14.75
N LEU A 96 -14.86 20.28 14.75
CA LEU A 96 -15.14 19.08 13.93
C LEU A 96 -15.47 19.35 12.45
N LYS A 97 -15.07 20.51 11.89
CA LYS A 97 -15.38 20.93 10.52
C LYS A 97 -14.14 21.53 9.88
N LYS A 98 -13.90 21.22 8.60
CA LYS A 98 -12.80 21.85 7.86
C LYS A 98 -13.13 22.16 6.40
N PRO A 99 -12.61 23.28 5.86
CA PRO A 99 -12.65 23.58 4.44
C PRO A 99 -11.74 22.66 3.62
N CYS A 100 -12.07 22.47 2.35
CA CYS A 100 -11.24 21.76 1.39
C CYS A 100 -10.12 22.68 0.87
N LYS A 101 -8.86 22.20 0.85
CA LYS A 101 -7.70 22.92 0.32
C LYS A 101 -7.90 23.45 -1.11
N ARG A 102 -8.68 22.73 -1.93
CA ARG A 102 -8.90 23.06 -3.35
C ARG A 102 -10.12 23.96 -3.58
N CYS A 103 -11.29 23.58 -3.08
CA CYS A 103 -12.54 24.25 -3.41
C CYS A 103 -13.22 24.97 -2.24
N GLY A 104 -12.60 25.02 -1.07
CA GLY A 104 -13.17 25.70 0.11
C GLY A 104 -14.29 24.95 0.81
N LYS A 105 -15.04 24.05 0.13
CA LYS A 105 -16.22 23.36 0.69
C LYS A 105 -15.93 22.78 2.08
N VAL A 106 -16.62 23.32 3.08
CA VAL A 106 -16.54 22.89 4.48
C VAL A 106 -17.29 21.57 4.65
N MET A 107 -16.66 20.60 5.30
CA MET A 107 -17.28 19.31 5.59
C MET A 107 -17.00 18.90 7.04
N GLU A 108 -17.90 18.10 7.60
CA GLU A 108 -17.74 17.56 8.95
C GLU A 108 -16.73 16.42 9.00
N LEU A 109 -16.00 16.33 10.11
CA LEU A 109 -15.02 15.29 10.39
C LEU A 109 -15.66 14.07 11.09
N ARG A 110 -16.91 14.21 11.52
CA ARG A 110 -17.75 13.11 12.02
C ARG A 110 -18.19 12.20 10.87
N TYR A 111 -18.50 10.95 11.18
CA TYR A 111 -18.96 9.96 10.21
C TYR A 111 -20.44 10.19 9.87
N VAL A 112 -20.73 11.26 9.15
CA VAL A 112 -22.12 11.68 8.83
C VAL A 112 -22.48 11.49 7.37
N TYR A 113 -21.52 11.24 6.47
CA TYR A 113 -21.79 11.15 5.03
C TYR A 113 -22.02 9.70 4.60
N PRO A 114 -23.16 9.35 3.98
CA PRO A 114 -23.43 8.03 3.43
C PRO A 114 -22.30 7.49 2.55
N SER A 115 -21.87 6.26 2.82
CA SER A 115 -20.93 5.55 1.96
C SER A 115 -21.63 4.94 0.75
N ASN A 116 -20.86 4.59 -0.29
CA ASN A 116 -21.39 3.84 -1.44
C ASN A 116 -22.12 2.55 -1.03
N SER A 117 -21.72 1.91 0.06
CA SER A 117 -22.38 0.69 0.54
C SER A 117 -23.77 0.97 1.10
N LEU A 118 -23.96 2.12 1.78
CA LEU A 118 -25.29 2.53 2.23
C LEU A 118 -26.18 2.93 1.03
N LEU A 119 -25.64 3.69 0.08
CA LEU A 119 -26.35 4.07 -1.14
C LEU A 119 -26.78 2.85 -1.96
N GLN A 120 -25.94 1.83 -2.05
CA GLN A 120 -26.29 0.55 -2.68
C GLN A 120 -27.40 -0.23 -1.96
N ARG A 121 -27.56 -0.05 -0.64
CA ARG A 121 -28.67 -0.67 0.10
C ARG A 121 -29.97 0.09 -0.14
N LEU A 122 -29.92 1.42 -0.20
CA LEU A 122 -31.07 2.26 -0.53
C LEU A 122 -31.66 1.89 -1.89
N ASN A 123 -30.82 1.74 -2.91
CA ASN A 123 -31.26 1.34 -4.25
C ASN A 123 -31.91 -0.07 -4.29
N LYS A 124 -31.73 -0.90 -3.25
CA LYS A 124 -32.35 -2.23 -3.16
C LYS A 124 -33.73 -2.22 -2.52
N LEU A 125 -34.17 -1.09 -1.94
CA LEU A 125 -35.48 -0.99 -1.30
C LEU A 125 -36.64 -0.95 -2.31
N GLY A 126 -36.34 -0.79 -3.60
CA GLY A 126 -37.32 -0.89 -4.70
C GLY A 126 -38.20 0.35 -4.89
N TYR A 127 -38.39 1.17 -3.85
CA TYR A 127 -39.15 2.43 -3.92
C TYR A 127 -38.28 3.68 -4.07
N VAL A 128 -36.96 3.56 -3.90
CA VAL A 128 -36.02 4.66 -4.21
C VAL A 128 -35.66 4.55 -5.68
N ASP A 129 -36.20 5.45 -6.50
CA ASP A 129 -36.04 5.49 -7.95
C ASP A 129 -35.33 6.79 -8.41
N GLU A 130 -35.36 7.05 -9.72
CA GLU A 130 -34.78 8.24 -10.33
C GLU A 130 -35.42 9.57 -9.89
N ASN A 131 -36.62 9.53 -9.30
CA ASN A 131 -37.31 10.71 -8.77
C ASN A 131 -36.80 11.11 -7.37
N PHE A 132 -35.97 10.28 -6.75
CA PHE A 132 -35.25 10.61 -5.51
C PHE A 132 -33.74 10.71 -5.78
N PRO A 133 -33.25 11.84 -6.34
CA PRO A 133 -31.84 11.97 -6.65
C PRO A 133 -31.00 12.01 -5.36
N LEU A 134 -30.04 11.10 -5.26
CA LEU A 134 -29.10 11.04 -4.14
C LEU A 134 -28.10 12.19 -4.24
N GLU A 135 -28.10 13.07 -3.25
CA GLU A 135 -27.24 14.24 -3.25
C GLU A 135 -25.80 13.89 -2.85
N SER A 136 -24.85 14.45 -3.60
CA SER A 136 -23.43 14.25 -3.31
C SER A 136 -23.04 14.94 -2.00
N TYR A 137 -22.59 14.15 -1.04
CA TYR A 137 -22.14 14.60 0.29
C TYR A 137 -23.27 15.18 1.16
N GLU A 138 -24.48 14.70 0.99
CA GLU A 138 -25.58 14.87 1.92
C GLU A 138 -25.27 14.17 3.26
N LYS A 139 -25.76 14.70 4.39
CA LYS A 139 -25.61 14.00 5.68
C LYS A 139 -26.67 12.92 5.82
N ILE A 140 -26.39 11.92 6.63
CA ILE A 140 -27.34 10.84 6.92
C ILE A 140 -28.64 11.35 7.53
N THR A 141 -28.60 12.39 8.34
CA THR A 141 -29.79 13.02 8.91
C THR A 141 -30.67 13.64 7.83
N ASP A 142 -30.05 14.40 6.91
CA ASP A 142 -30.75 15.08 5.82
C ASP A 142 -31.38 14.05 4.87
N LEU A 143 -30.63 12.98 4.58
CA LEU A 143 -31.10 11.87 3.77
C LEU A 143 -32.29 11.15 4.40
N VAL A 144 -32.25 10.87 5.71
CA VAL A 144 -33.36 10.22 6.42
C VAL A 144 -34.59 11.12 6.47
N THR A 145 -34.41 12.43 6.72
CA THR A 145 -35.50 13.40 6.65
C THR A 145 -36.17 13.37 5.29
N ARG A 146 -35.39 13.51 4.21
CA ARG A 146 -35.93 13.49 2.84
C ARG A 146 -36.60 12.16 2.49
N LEU A 147 -36.05 11.03 2.93
CA LEU A 147 -36.70 9.73 2.72
C LEU A 147 -38.08 9.69 3.37
N VAL A 148 -38.20 10.16 4.62
CA VAL A 148 -39.48 10.20 5.33
C VAL A 148 -40.44 11.22 4.70
N GLU A 149 -39.96 12.39 4.27
CA GLU A 149 -40.78 13.40 3.58
C GLU A 149 -41.38 12.88 2.27
N VAL A 150 -40.62 12.07 1.52
CA VAL A 150 -41.06 11.56 0.20
C VAL A 150 -41.84 10.25 0.30
N PHE A 151 -41.44 9.33 1.18
CA PHE A 151 -41.97 7.96 1.23
C PHE A 151 -42.76 7.64 2.52
N GLY A 152 -42.90 8.62 3.41
CA GLY A 152 -43.65 8.49 4.66
C GLY A 152 -43.09 7.47 5.65
N ASP A 153 -43.93 7.08 6.60
CA ASP A 153 -43.54 6.25 7.75
C ASP A 153 -43.04 4.84 7.38
N SER A 154 -43.34 4.39 6.15
CA SER A 154 -42.84 3.12 5.61
C SER A 154 -41.30 3.00 5.69
N VAL A 155 -40.60 4.14 5.65
CA VAL A 155 -39.12 4.23 5.75
C VAL A 155 -38.60 3.70 7.08
N PHE A 156 -39.31 3.92 8.19
CA PHE A 156 -38.81 3.56 9.53
C PHE A 156 -38.57 2.05 9.66
N SER A 157 -39.42 1.24 9.04
CA SER A 157 -39.25 -0.22 8.99
C SER A 157 -37.94 -0.64 8.30
N ASN A 158 -37.49 0.14 7.33
CA ASN A 158 -36.29 -0.13 6.53
C ASN A 158 -35.00 0.42 7.15
N LEU A 159 -35.08 1.40 8.06
CA LEU A 159 -33.88 2.00 8.69
C LEU A 159 -33.07 0.98 9.50
N THR A 160 -33.74 0.00 10.12
CA THR A 160 -33.07 -1.10 10.82
C THR A 160 -32.17 -1.90 9.89
N PHE A 161 -32.62 -2.21 8.68
CA PHE A 161 -31.83 -2.89 7.66
C PHE A 161 -30.74 -1.99 7.08
N LEU A 162 -31.08 -0.74 6.76
CA LEU A 162 -30.17 0.22 6.15
C LEU A 162 -28.97 0.49 7.03
N LEU A 163 -29.18 0.72 8.33
CA LEU A 163 -28.15 1.17 9.27
C LEU A 163 -27.42 0.03 9.99
N LYS A 164 -27.85 -1.23 9.81
CA LYS A 164 -27.20 -2.39 10.42
C LYS A 164 -25.76 -2.60 9.95
N THR A 165 -24.84 -2.75 10.90
CA THR A 165 -23.43 -3.13 10.64
C THR A 165 -23.07 -4.37 11.47
N GLY A 166 -21.88 -4.95 11.24
CA GLY A 166 -21.40 -6.04 12.08
C GLY A 166 -21.17 -5.66 13.56
N ALA A 167 -21.01 -4.36 13.85
CA ALA A 167 -20.75 -3.86 15.20
C ALA A 167 -21.95 -3.13 15.83
N ILE A 168 -23.00 -2.85 15.04
CA ILE A 168 -24.14 -2.04 15.49
C ILE A 168 -25.42 -2.69 14.98
N SER A 169 -26.27 -3.09 15.92
CA SER A 169 -27.65 -3.45 15.66
C SER A 169 -28.53 -2.25 16.00
N PRO A 170 -29.26 -1.67 15.02
CA PRO A 170 -30.22 -0.61 15.31
C PRO A 170 -31.28 -1.11 16.30
N PRO A 171 -31.69 -0.28 17.28
CA PRO A 171 -32.76 -0.61 18.21
C PRO A 171 -34.12 -0.59 17.51
N LEU A 172 -35.12 -1.15 18.18
CA LEU A 172 -36.52 -0.88 17.88
C LEU A 172 -36.85 0.50 18.46
N LEU A 173 -37.29 1.43 17.61
CA LEU A 173 -37.65 2.79 17.97
C LEU A 173 -39.08 3.07 17.50
N GLU A 174 -39.71 4.05 18.16
CA GLU A 174 -40.95 4.63 17.66
C GLU A 174 -40.77 5.09 16.20
N PRO A 175 -41.77 4.89 15.32
CA PRO A 175 -41.72 5.28 13.91
C PRO A 175 -41.91 6.80 13.78
N SER A 176 -40.99 7.57 14.34
CA SER A 176 -40.97 9.03 14.25
C SER A 176 -39.59 9.53 13.81
N LEU A 177 -39.60 10.60 13.00
CA LEU A 177 -38.37 11.19 12.47
C LEU A 177 -37.45 11.64 13.61
N GLU A 178 -38.01 12.27 14.64
CA GLU A 178 -37.27 12.74 15.81
C GLU A 178 -36.52 11.60 16.53
N SER A 179 -37.20 10.48 16.80
CA SER A 179 -36.60 9.32 17.48
C SER A 179 -35.39 8.78 16.70
N TRP A 180 -35.55 8.63 15.38
CA TRP A 180 -34.50 8.12 14.51
C TRP A 180 -33.34 9.10 14.35
N LEU A 181 -33.60 10.39 14.14
CA LEU A 181 -32.56 11.40 14.04
C LEU A 181 -31.76 11.52 15.34
N ASN A 182 -32.45 11.49 16.49
CA ASN A 182 -31.81 11.54 17.80
C ASN A 182 -30.90 10.32 18.04
N TRP A 183 -31.37 9.12 17.71
CA TRP A 183 -30.53 7.91 17.78
C TRP A 183 -29.35 7.97 16.80
N ILE A 184 -29.58 8.43 15.57
CA ILE A 184 -28.51 8.56 14.57
C ILE A 184 -27.40 9.49 15.08
N GLU A 185 -27.75 10.67 15.60
CA GLU A 185 -26.78 11.66 16.05
C GLU A 185 -26.08 11.28 17.36
N LYS A 186 -26.81 10.73 18.35
CA LYS A 186 -26.26 10.46 19.68
C LYS A 186 -25.62 9.08 19.82
N GLU A 187 -26.06 8.10 19.04
CA GLU A 187 -25.61 6.71 19.19
C GLU A 187 -24.93 6.16 17.94
N TYR A 188 -25.48 6.41 16.76
CA TYR A 188 -24.98 5.79 15.52
C TYR A 188 -23.70 6.47 15.02
N VAL A 189 -23.74 7.78 14.76
CA VAL A 189 -22.60 8.58 14.24
C VAL A 189 -21.37 8.50 15.16
N PRO A 190 -21.48 8.61 16.50
CA PRO A 190 -20.33 8.51 17.40
C PRO A 190 -19.61 7.15 17.36
N LYS A 191 -20.31 6.08 16.96
CA LYS A 191 -19.71 4.74 16.80
C LYS A 191 -18.92 4.57 15.49
N GLU A 192 -18.85 5.61 14.65
CA GLU A 192 -18.10 5.63 13.38
C GLU A 192 -18.41 4.43 12.45
N PRO A 193 -19.69 4.23 12.10
CA PRO A 193 -20.14 3.06 11.36
C PRO A 193 -19.48 2.99 9.99
N SER A 194 -19.18 1.77 9.54
CA SER A 194 -18.57 1.53 8.22
C SER A 194 -19.45 1.95 7.03
N LEU A 195 -20.74 2.21 7.28
CA LEU A 195 -21.72 2.68 6.31
C LEU A 195 -21.71 4.20 6.13
N LEU A 196 -21.06 4.93 7.04
CA LEU A 196 -20.87 6.37 6.94
C LEU A 196 -19.37 6.68 6.78
N SER A 197 -19.09 7.93 6.45
CA SER A 197 -17.74 8.39 6.17
C SER A 197 -17.56 9.84 6.63
N PRO A 198 -16.34 10.23 7.01
CA PRO A 198 -16.04 11.61 7.39
C PRO A 198 -15.70 12.44 6.16
N GLY A 199 -16.01 13.73 6.20
CA GLY A 199 -15.74 14.69 5.13
C GLY A 199 -14.26 14.83 4.78
N ALA A 200 -13.36 14.55 5.72
CA ALA A 200 -11.95 14.33 5.47
C ALA A 200 -11.44 13.12 6.25
N MET A 201 -10.66 12.26 5.60
CA MET A 201 -10.05 11.10 6.26
C MET A 201 -8.86 11.56 7.11
N SER A 202 -8.65 10.89 8.24
CA SER A 202 -7.46 11.09 9.06
C SER A 202 -6.18 10.84 8.25
N ASN A 203 -5.22 11.75 8.37
CA ASN A 203 -3.88 11.67 7.81
C ASN A 203 -2.83 12.15 8.82
N ALA A 204 -3.10 11.99 10.12
CA ALA A 204 -2.10 12.20 11.15
C ALA A 204 -0.97 11.14 11.06
N PRO A 205 0.29 11.50 11.33
CA PRO A 205 0.80 12.82 11.75
C PRO A 205 1.23 13.71 10.56
N ASP A 206 1.00 13.26 9.32
CA ASP A 206 1.42 13.95 8.09
C ASP A 206 0.71 15.31 7.89
N ARG A 207 -0.48 15.49 8.47
CA ARG A 207 -1.19 16.78 8.45
C ARG A 207 -1.28 17.35 9.86
N PHE A 208 -1.10 18.67 9.97
CA PHE A 208 -1.06 19.39 11.25
C PHE A 208 -2.33 19.18 12.08
N ASP A 209 -3.52 19.34 11.46
CA ASP A 209 -4.82 19.10 12.07
C ASP A 209 -5.18 17.61 12.23
N GLY A 210 -4.38 16.73 11.64
CA GLY A 210 -4.60 15.29 11.60
C GLY A 210 -5.48 14.78 10.46
N PHE A 211 -5.93 15.62 9.52
CA PHE A 211 -6.84 15.24 8.43
C PHE A 211 -6.29 15.58 7.05
N HIS A 212 -6.69 14.81 6.04
CA HIS A 212 -6.34 15.12 4.65
C HIS A 212 -6.76 16.56 4.28
N SER A 213 -5.85 17.29 3.63
CA SER A 213 -6.12 18.67 3.19
C SER A 213 -7.28 18.74 2.19
N PHE A 214 -7.46 17.68 1.39
CA PHE A 214 -8.60 17.53 0.49
C PHE A 214 -9.75 16.78 1.18
N ASN A 215 -10.93 17.40 1.14
CA ASN A 215 -12.17 16.75 1.56
C ASN A 215 -12.65 15.76 0.49
N GLN A 216 -13.68 14.98 0.80
CA GLN A 216 -14.27 13.99 -0.12
C GLN A 216 -14.65 14.59 -1.49
N CYS A 217 -15.06 15.88 -1.52
CA CYS A 217 -15.42 16.64 -2.72
C CYS A 217 -14.33 16.71 -3.80
N CYS A 218 -13.05 16.64 -3.42
CA CYS A 218 -11.93 16.79 -4.35
C CYS A 218 -10.91 15.66 -4.28
N ARG A 219 -10.92 14.85 -3.21
CA ARG A 219 -9.87 13.85 -2.97
C ARG A 219 -9.71 12.87 -4.13
N SER A 220 -10.80 12.29 -4.63
CA SER A 220 -10.74 11.30 -5.72
C SER A 220 -10.17 11.84 -7.04
N LYS A 221 -10.30 13.15 -7.28
CA LYS A 221 -9.82 13.82 -8.50
C LYS A 221 -8.35 14.25 -8.40
N VAL A 222 -7.88 14.55 -7.19
CA VAL A 222 -6.55 15.14 -6.94
C VAL A 222 -5.55 14.13 -6.40
N ASP A 223 -5.99 13.21 -5.54
CA ASP A 223 -5.15 12.18 -4.93
C ASP A 223 -5.03 10.95 -5.86
N LYS A 224 -4.19 11.07 -6.90
CA LYS A 224 -3.96 10.03 -7.92
C LYS A 224 -3.17 8.80 -7.39
N GLY A 225 -2.87 8.74 -6.09
CA GLY A 225 -2.03 7.69 -5.48
C GLY A 225 -2.66 6.30 -5.39
N ARG A 226 -3.99 6.18 -5.56
CA ARG A 226 -4.71 4.90 -5.50
C ARG A 226 -5.83 4.85 -6.55
N SER A 227 -5.53 4.41 -7.77
CA SER A 227 -6.60 4.14 -8.75
C SER A 227 -7.41 2.92 -8.31
N LYS A 228 -8.75 2.99 -8.42
CA LYS A 228 -9.68 1.87 -8.16
C LYS A 228 -9.31 0.60 -8.94
N VAL A 229 -8.67 0.77 -10.10
CA VAL A 229 -8.20 -0.29 -10.99
C VAL A 229 -7.12 -1.17 -10.33
N ASN A 230 -6.29 -0.62 -9.44
CA ASN A 230 -5.23 -1.39 -8.77
C ASN A 230 -5.72 -2.30 -7.64
N LEU A 231 -6.98 -2.16 -7.18
CA LEU A 231 -7.50 -2.83 -5.99
C LEU A 231 -8.37 -4.07 -6.29
N LYS A 232 -8.64 -4.40 -7.56
CA LYS A 232 -9.80 -5.23 -7.94
C LYS A 232 -9.51 -6.66 -8.47
N SER A 233 -8.34 -7.26 -8.24
CA SER A 233 -8.13 -8.69 -8.58
C SER A 233 -7.53 -9.47 -7.42
N TYR A 234 -8.37 -9.87 -6.48
CA TYR A 234 -8.00 -10.61 -5.28
C TYR A 234 -8.12 -12.13 -5.49
N THR A 235 -7.04 -12.73 -5.99
CA THR A 235 -6.61 -14.12 -5.75
C THR A 235 -5.15 -14.34 -6.17
N THR A 236 -4.58 -13.44 -6.99
CA THR A 236 -3.17 -13.45 -7.39
C THR A 236 -2.46 -12.18 -6.96
N ASP A 237 -1.41 -12.28 -6.14
CA ASP A 237 -0.63 -11.13 -5.73
C ASP A 237 0.35 -10.72 -6.84
N ARG A 238 -0.10 -9.82 -7.71
CA ARG A 238 0.69 -9.31 -8.83
C ARG A 238 2.03 -8.68 -8.42
N ARG A 239 2.22 -8.31 -7.15
CA ARG A 239 3.43 -7.65 -6.66
C ARG A 239 4.67 -8.53 -6.82
N VAL A 240 4.51 -9.86 -6.86
CA VAL A 240 5.62 -10.77 -7.17
C VAL A 240 6.20 -10.51 -8.56
N PHE A 241 5.33 -10.21 -9.53
CA PHE A 241 5.74 -9.86 -10.89
C PHE A 241 6.18 -8.39 -10.98
N GLU A 242 5.47 -7.49 -10.29
CA GLU A 242 5.78 -6.05 -10.34
C GLU A 242 7.15 -5.69 -9.74
N TYR A 243 7.60 -6.48 -8.77
CA TYR A 243 8.88 -6.29 -8.09
C TYR A 243 9.92 -7.34 -8.45
N TRP A 244 9.63 -8.20 -9.44
CA TRP A 244 10.55 -9.20 -9.97
C TRP A 244 11.16 -10.10 -8.89
N THR A 245 10.35 -10.48 -7.91
CA THR A 245 10.77 -11.36 -6.81
C THR A 245 10.56 -12.82 -7.17
N GLU A 246 11.49 -13.65 -6.71
CA GLU A 246 11.45 -15.11 -6.83
C GLU A 246 10.40 -15.76 -5.90
N GLY A 247 10.16 -17.06 -6.08
CA GLY A 247 9.43 -17.91 -5.16
C GLY A 247 8.28 -18.67 -5.80
N ASP A 248 7.74 -19.65 -5.08
CA ASP A 248 6.62 -20.46 -5.54
C ASP A 248 5.28 -19.71 -5.48
N TRP A 249 5.13 -18.82 -6.45
CA TRP A 249 3.99 -17.92 -6.57
C TRP A 249 2.68 -18.66 -6.83
N ILE A 250 2.70 -19.85 -7.43
CA ILE A 250 1.47 -20.61 -7.64
C ILE A 250 1.01 -21.23 -6.32
N ALA A 251 1.94 -21.73 -5.50
CA ALA A 251 1.62 -22.29 -4.19
C ALA A 251 1.12 -21.22 -3.22
N ALA A 252 1.81 -20.09 -3.15
CA ALA A 252 1.42 -19.02 -2.27
C ALA A 252 0.08 -18.36 -2.67
N ASN A 253 -0.20 -18.16 -3.96
CA ASN A 253 -1.52 -17.69 -4.41
C ASN A 253 -2.62 -18.71 -4.07
N ARG A 254 -2.34 -20.02 -4.21
CA ARG A 254 -3.25 -21.09 -3.78
C ARG A 254 -3.51 -21.01 -2.29
N LEU A 255 -2.48 -20.81 -1.47
CA LEU A 255 -2.59 -20.68 -0.02
C LEU A 255 -3.38 -19.44 0.39
N MET A 256 -3.16 -18.28 -0.24
CA MET A 256 -4.00 -17.10 -0.02
C MET A 256 -5.49 -17.39 -0.27
N GLY A 257 -5.79 -18.16 -1.31
CA GLY A 257 -7.14 -18.66 -1.58
C GLY A 257 -7.69 -19.54 -0.46
N GLN A 258 -6.88 -20.46 0.07
CA GLN A 258 -7.25 -21.33 1.20
C GLN A 258 -7.47 -20.53 2.50
N ILE A 259 -6.65 -19.51 2.78
CA ILE A 259 -6.85 -18.63 3.94
C ILE A 259 -8.23 -17.97 3.87
N LYS A 260 -8.59 -17.41 2.72
CA LYS A 260 -9.89 -16.76 2.53
C LYS A 260 -11.06 -17.75 2.68
N ALA A 261 -10.90 -18.98 2.20
CA ALA A 261 -11.95 -19.98 2.21
C ALA A 261 -12.14 -20.63 3.59
N ASN A 262 -11.05 -20.97 4.27
CA ASN A 262 -11.09 -21.87 5.43
C ASN A 262 -10.65 -21.20 6.74
N PHE A 263 -9.81 -20.16 6.66
CA PHE A 263 -9.17 -19.55 7.84
C PHE A 263 -9.53 -18.07 8.01
N GLY A 264 -10.56 -17.57 7.31
CA GLY A 264 -10.95 -16.17 7.37
C GLY A 264 -11.45 -15.72 8.75
N ASN A 265 -11.96 -16.67 9.55
CA ASN A 265 -12.49 -16.42 10.90
C ASN A 265 -11.43 -16.59 12.01
N GLU A 266 -10.23 -17.05 11.67
CA GLU A 266 -9.13 -17.16 12.63
C GLU A 266 -8.76 -15.80 13.21
N ALA A 267 -8.34 -15.80 14.46
CA ALA A 267 -7.97 -14.57 15.16
C ALA A 267 -6.82 -13.86 14.45
N CYS A 268 -6.94 -12.54 14.32
CA CYS A 268 -5.84 -11.70 13.87
C CYS A 268 -4.67 -11.85 14.85
N LEU A 269 -3.44 -11.75 14.35
CA LEU A 269 -2.25 -11.65 15.18
C LEU A 269 -2.38 -10.65 16.33
N ASN A 270 -3.07 -9.54 16.09
CA ASN A 270 -3.28 -8.48 17.08
C ASN A 270 -4.61 -8.66 17.85
N SER A 271 -5.12 -9.89 17.93
CA SER A 271 -6.33 -10.29 18.66
C SER A 271 -7.62 -9.57 18.23
N HIS A 272 -7.67 -9.07 16.99
CA HIS A 272 -8.88 -8.49 16.40
C HIS A 272 -9.81 -9.57 15.80
N PRO A 273 -11.14 -9.37 15.84
CA PRO A 273 -12.15 -10.40 15.53
C PRO A 273 -12.32 -10.74 14.03
N GLY A 274 -11.38 -10.32 13.16
CA GLY A 274 -11.40 -10.66 11.74
C GLY A 274 -12.40 -9.85 10.88
N PRO A 275 -12.71 -10.31 9.65
CA PRO A 275 -12.07 -11.45 8.99
C PRO A 275 -10.59 -11.17 8.67
N CYS A 276 -9.78 -12.22 8.77
CA CYS A 276 -8.35 -12.18 8.49
C CYS A 276 -8.04 -12.55 7.05
N SER A 277 -6.91 -12.04 6.58
CA SER A 277 -6.31 -12.37 5.29
C SER A 277 -4.84 -12.71 5.48
N GLY A 278 -4.27 -13.47 4.54
CA GLY A 278 -2.84 -13.74 4.53
C GLY A 278 -2.03 -12.49 4.19
N ASP A 279 -1.16 -12.08 5.09
CA ASP A 279 -0.14 -11.06 4.89
C ASP A 279 1.25 -11.69 4.82
N HIS A 280 2.13 -11.14 3.98
CA HIS A 280 3.46 -11.69 3.81
C HIS A 280 4.31 -11.45 5.05
N ILE A 281 5.06 -12.47 5.47
CA ILE A 281 6.18 -12.34 6.39
C ILE A 281 7.42 -12.08 5.52
N GLY A 282 7.94 -10.84 5.57
CA GLY A 282 8.86 -10.35 4.54
C GLY A 282 8.10 -9.81 3.32
N PRO A 283 7.91 -8.49 3.20
CA PRO A 283 7.15 -7.90 2.10
C PRO A 283 7.83 -8.10 0.73
N LEU A 284 7.08 -8.57 -0.28
CA LEU A 284 7.57 -8.68 -1.68
C LEU A 284 8.18 -7.39 -2.22
N SER A 285 7.60 -6.25 -1.82
CA SER A 285 8.13 -4.94 -2.23
C SER A 285 9.52 -4.62 -1.65
N LEU A 286 10.08 -5.47 -0.79
CA LEU A 286 11.44 -5.36 -0.26
C LEU A 286 12.37 -6.45 -0.80
N GLY A 287 11.92 -7.24 -1.79
CA GLY A 287 12.72 -8.30 -2.40
C GLY A 287 12.59 -9.68 -1.73
N PHE A 288 11.67 -9.86 -0.78
CA PHE A 288 11.38 -11.16 -0.20
C PHE A 288 10.66 -12.06 -1.18
N THR A 289 10.89 -13.38 -1.08
CA THR A 289 10.32 -14.36 -1.99
C THR A 289 8.82 -14.51 -1.76
N HIS A 290 8.09 -14.82 -2.83
CA HIS A 290 6.67 -15.12 -2.76
C HIS A 290 6.46 -16.57 -2.30
N ARG A 291 6.61 -16.78 -1.00
CA ARG A 291 6.53 -18.08 -0.33
C ARG A 291 5.10 -18.43 0.10
N PRO A 292 4.73 -19.72 0.14
CA PRO A 292 3.46 -20.16 0.70
C PRO A 292 3.51 -20.14 2.24
N GLU A 293 3.79 -18.99 2.85
CA GLU A 293 3.68 -18.81 4.30
C GLU A 293 3.16 -17.40 4.58
N PHE A 294 2.06 -17.31 5.33
CA PHE A 294 1.40 -16.04 5.59
C PHE A 294 1.07 -15.87 7.07
N GLN A 295 1.19 -14.62 7.53
CA GLN A 295 0.67 -14.14 8.79
C GLN A 295 -0.79 -13.73 8.62
N LEU A 296 -1.67 -14.17 9.51
CA LEU A 296 -3.06 -13.76 9.52
C LEU A 296 -3.21 -12.36 10.13
N LEU A 297 -3.66 -11.41 9.31
CA LEU A 297 -3.98 -10.05 9.70
C LEU A 297 -5.36 -9.63 9.21
N CYS A 298 -6.11 -8.94 10.06
CA CYS A 298 -7.32 -8.24 9.63
C CYS A 298 -6.97 -7.03 8.75
N LYS A 299 -7.96 -6.50 8.05
CA LYS A 299 -7.78 -5.40 7.07
C LYS A 299 -7.14 -4.14 7.68
N SER A 300 -7.50 -3.76 8.91
CA SER A 300 -6.91 -2.58 9.57
C SER A 300 -5.42 -2.80 9.87
N CYS A 301 -5.08 -3.95 10.45
CA CYS A 301 -3.71 -4.29 10.81
C CYS A 301 -2.80 -4.43 9.59
N ASN A 302 -3.26 -5.12 8.53
CA ASN A 302 -2.51 -5.22 7.28
C ASN A 302 -2.25 -3.83 6.69
N SER A 303 -3.29 -2.99 6.60
CA SER A 303 -3.14 -1.62 6.10
C SER A 303 -2.20 -0.75 6.96
N ALA A 304 -2.15 -0.97 8.28
CA ALA A 304 -1.29 -0.24 9.19
C ALA A 304 0.18 -0.66 9.06
N LYS A 305 0.45 -1.97 8.91
CA LYS A 305 1.78 -2.54 8.70
C LYS A 305 2.38 -2.11 7.35
N ASN A 306 1.58 -2.15 6.29
CA ASN A 306 2.03 -1.82 4.93
C ASN A 306 3.26 -2.68 4.55
N ASN A 307 4.33 -2.10 4.01
CA ASN A 307 5.54 -2.83 3.63
C ASN A 307 6.68 -2.73 4.66
N ARG A 308 6.36 -2.49 5.93
CA ARG A 308 7.36 -2.37 7.00
C ARG A 308 7.56 -3.72 7.66
N MET A 309 8.82 -4.12 7.85
CA MET A 309 9.15 -5.26 8.69
C MET A 309 9.21 -4.86 10.15
N THR A 310 8.85 -5.80 11.01
CA THR A 310 9.03 -5.75 12.46
C THR A 310 10.20 -6.63 12.89
N LEU A 311 10.71 -6.43 14.11
CA LEU A 311 11.74 -7.30 14.70
C LEU A 311 11.31 -8.77 14.64
N ARG A 312 10.07 -9.06 15.03
CA ARG A 312 9.54 -10.42 15.06
C ARG A 312 9.57 -11.10 13.68
N GLU A 313 9.24 -10.35 12.62
CA GLU A 313 9.32 -10.89 11.26
C GLU A 313 10.76 -11.18 10.85
N VAL A 314 11.71 -10.30 11.21
CA VAL A 314 13.12 -10.53 10.88
C VAL A 314 13.67 -11.76 11.62
N ILE A 315 13.30 -11.95 12.89
CA ILE A 315 13.65 -13.16 13.65
C ILE A 315 13.07 -14.41 12.98
N HIS A 316 11.76 -14.41 12.69
CA HIS A 316 11.10 -15.53 12.00
C HIS A 316 11.75 -15.84 10.65
N LEU A 317 12.08 -14.81 9.86
CA LEU A 317 12.75 -14.99 8.57
C LEU A 317 14.16 -15.60 8.75
N ARG A 318 14.91 -15.22 9.77
CA ARG A 318 16.22 -15.83 10.07
C ARG A 318 16.08 -17.30 10.45
N GLU A 319 15.10 -17.64 11.28
CA GLU A 319 14.80 -19.03 11.67
C GLU A 319 14.41 -19.88 10.45
N VAL A 320 13.54 -19.37 9.58
CA VAL A 320 13.16 -20.09 8.36
C VAL A 320 14.30 -20.17 7.35
N GLU A 321 15.18 -19.17 7.29
CA GLU A 321 16.38 -19.24 6.45
C GLU A 321 17.36 -20.31 6.95
N ALA A 322 17.49 -20.46 8.27
CA ALA A 322 18.37 -21.46 8.89
C ALA A 322 17.94 -22.91 8.60
N THR A 323 16.68 -23.15 8.24
CA THR A 323 16.22 -24.47 7.76
C THR A 323 16.51 -24.73 6.28
N GLY A 324 17.22 -23.82 5.61
CA GLY A 324 17.60 -23.93 4.20
C GLY A 324 16.59 -23.33 3.22
N VAL A 325 15.48 -22.75 3.70
CA VAL A 325 14.47 -22.16 2.83
C VAL A 325 14.90 -20.77 2.36
N ALA A 326 14.84 -20.51 1.05
CA ALA A 326 15.11 -19.19 0.50
C ALA A 326 14.02 -18.17 0.91
N VAL A 327 14.38 -17.23 1.79
CA VAL A 327 13.48 -16.17 2.29
C VAL A 327 13.47 -14.92 1.41
N ILE A 328 14.56 -14.67 0.71
CA ILE A 328 14.78 -13.44 -0.04
C ILE A 328 15.38 -13.74 -1.41
N SER A 329 14.97 -12.98 -2.42
CA SER A 329 15.40 -13.19 -3.80
C SER A 329 16.88 -12.83 -3.98
N TRP A 330 17.52 -13.44 -4.98
CA TRP A 330 18.96 -13.31 -5.26
C TRP A 330 19.44 -11.84 -5.23
N HIS A 331 18.64 -10.94 -5.80
CA HIS A 331 18.98 -9.53 -5.97
C HIS A 331 18.99 -8.74 -4.65
N SER A 332 18.43 -9.27 -3.57
CA SER A 332 18.45 -8.62 -2.24
C SER A 332 19.20 -9.45 -1.19
N LYS A 333 19.63 -10.66 -1.54
CA LYS A 333 20.25 -11.61 -0.61
C LYS A 333 21.55 -11.09 0.00
N ALA A 334 22.39 -10.42 -0.79
CA ALA A 334 23.64 -9.83 -0.29
C ALA A 334 23.38 -8.81 0.83
N LEU A 335 22.45 -7.86 0.61
CA LEU A 335 22.12 -6.84 1.62
C LEU A 335 21.44 -7.43 2.86
N TRP A 336 20.55 -8.40 2.67
CA TRP A 336 19.95 -9.14 3.77
C TRP A 336 21.01 -9.82 4.64
N ASN A 337 21.95 -10.55 4.02
CA ASN A 337 23.01 -11.24 4.76
C ASN A 337 23.94 -10.28 5.51
N LEU A 338 24.23 -9.11 4.94
CA LEU A 338 25.07 -8.11 5.60
C LEU A 338 24.41 -7.49 6.84
N ARG A 339 23.07 -7.44 6.92
CA ARG A 339 22.35 -6.58 7.90
C ARG A 339 21.26 -7.26 8.72
N LYS A 340 20.87 -8.50 8.43
CA LYS A 340 19.79 -9.20 9.16
C LYS A 340 20.11 -9.40 10.65
N GLU A 341 21.39 -9.57 10.98
CA GLU A 341 21.88 -9.75 12.35
C GLU A 341 21.94 -8.43 13.14
N ASP A 342 22.01 -7.28 12.46
CA ASP A 342 22.00 -5.95 13.09
C ASP A 342 20.58 -5.51 13.54
N VAL A 343 19.56 -6.31 13.26
CA VAL A 343 18.17 -5.99 13.61
C VAL A 343 17.88 -6.44 15.04
N VAL A 344 18.00 -5.52 15.98
CA VAL A 344 17.77 -5.75 17.41
C VAL A 344 16.44 -5.19 17.91
N ASN A 345 15.81 -4.28 17.16
CA ASN A 345 14.51 -3.68 17.49
C ASN A 345 13.71 -3.26 16.24
N ASN A 346 12.51 -2.73 16.44
CA ASN A 346 11.62 -2.28 15.35
C ASN A 346 12.17 -1.05 14.57
N GLU A 347 13.06 -0.24 15.16
CA GLU A 347 13.72 0.85 14.45
C GLU A 347 14.71 0.29 13.43
N THR A 348 15.60 -0.62 13.87
CA THR A 348 16.58 -1.27 12.99
C THR A 348 15.91 -2.17 11.95
N ALA A 349 14.77 -2.79 12.25
CA ALA A 349 13.98 -3.53 11.26
C ALA A 349 13.42 -2.59 10.17
N LEU A 350 12.97 -1.40 10.56
CA LEU A 350 12.49 -0.38 9.63
C LEU A 350 13.63 0.22 8.81
N ARG A 351 14.81 0.38 9.41
CA ARG A 351 16.04 0.80 8.74
C ARG A 351 16.41 -0.17 7.61
N LEU A 352 16.50 -1.47 7.92
CA LEU A 352 16.71 -2.51 6.91
C LEU A 352 15.61 -2.49 5.83
N SER A 353 14.35 -2.29 6.22
CA SER A 353 13.23 -2.16 5.27
C SER A 353 13.40 -1.00 4.29
N LYS A 354 13.97 0.13 4.72
CA LYS A 354 14.25 1.27 3.84
C LYS A 354 15.41 0.96 2.88
N MET A 355 16.46 0.30 3.35
CA MET A 355 17.62 -0.06 2.53
C MET A 355 17.26 -1.08 1.45
N LEU A 356 16.50 -2.12 1.81
CA LEU A 356 15.98 -3.11 0.85
C LEU A 356 15.08 -2.47 -0.23
N ARG A 357 14.36 -1.40 0.11
CA ARG A 357 13.57 -0.63 -0.85
C ARG A 357 14.44 0.09 -1.88
N ASP A 358 15.58 0.64 -1.46
CA ASP A 358 16.56 1.30 -2.33
C ASP A 358 17.34 0.29 -3.15
N ASN A 359 17.69 -0.86 -2.56
CA ASN A 359 18.27 -2.00 -3.27
C ASN A 359 17.36 -2.44 -4.43
N ARG A 360 16.08 -2.67 -4.15
CA ARG A 360 15.09 -3.01 -5.18
C ARG A 360 14.89 -1.87 -6.19
N HIS A 361 14.96 -0.60 -5.79
CA HIS A 361 14.89 0.50 -6.76
C HIS A 361 16.08 0.46 -7.73
N THR A 362 17.27 0.18 -7.22
CA THR A 362 18.49 0.06 -8.03
C THR A 362 18.41 -1.12 -9.00
N LEU A 363 17.90 -2.27 -8.55
CA LEU A 363 17.60 -3.40 -9.45
C LEU A 363 16.65 -2.99 -10.58
N MET A 364 15.53 -2.34 -10.26
CA MET A 364 14.55 -1.92 -11.28
C MET A 364 15.20 -0.97 -12.31
N SER A 365 16.13 -0.12 -11.88
CA SER A 365 16.87 0.77 -12.80
C SER A 365 17.78 -0.02 -13.72
N ILE A 366 18.48 -1.04 -13.21
CA ILE A 366 19.33 -1.91 -14.02
C ILE A 366 18.49 -2.74 -15.00
N PHE A 367 17.36 -3.30 -14.55
CA PHE A 367 16.41 -3.99 -15.43
C PHE A 367 15.86 -3.07 -16.51
N LYS A 368 15.59 -1.80 -16.21
CA LYS A 368 15.21 -0.82 -17.21
C LYS A 368 16.32 -0.59 -18.24
N THR A 369 17.58 -0.47 -17.81
CA THR A 369 18.73 -0.36 -18.73
C THR A 369 18.84 -1.57 -19.66
N ILE A 370 18.68 -2.79 -19.12
CA ILE A 370 18.72 -4.03 -19.91
C ILE A 370 17.55 -4.09 -20.90
N ALA A 371 16.35 -3.69 -20.48
CA ALA A 371 15.17 -3.62 -21.35
C ALA A 371 15.33 -2.57 -22.45
N ASP A 372 15.92 -1.41 -22.15
CA ASP A 372 16.18 -0.34 -23.13
C ASP A 372 17.24 -0.74 -24.15
N ALA A 373 18.17 -1.61 -23.77
CA ALA A 373 19.09 -2.27 -24.69
C ALA A 373 18.44 -3.40 -25.51
N GLY A 374 17.15 -3.68 -25.31
CA GLY A 374 16.39 -4.66 -26.08
C GLY A 374 16.46 -6.11 -25.58
N HIS A 375 17.11 -6.39 -24.45
CA HIS A 375 17.35 -7.76 -23.98
C HIS A 375 16.18 -8.33 -23.15
N PHE A 376 14.99 -8.42 -23.75
CA PHE A 376 13.75 -8.81 -23.08
C PHE A 376 13.70 -10.29 -22.70
N THR A 377 14.20 -11.17 -23.55
CA THR A 377 14.21 -12.63 -23.36
C THR A 377 15.02 -13.01 -22.14
N PHE A 378 16.18 -12.36 -21.93
CA PHE A 378 16.97 -12.52 -20.71
C PHE A 378 16.18 -12.13 -19.47
N LEU A 379 15.53 -10.96 -19.47
CA LEU A 379 14.70 -10.52 -18.34
C LEU A 379 13.56 -11.50 -18.06
N ALA A 380 12.93 -12.04 -19.09
CA ALA A 380 11.82 -12.98 -18.93
C ALA A 380 12.23 -14.28 -18.21
N THR A 381 13.52 -14.64 -18.21
CA THR A 381 14.01 -15.82 -17.46
C THR A 381 13.84 -15.67 -15.94
N PHE A 382 13.78 -14.45 -15.40
CA PHE A 382 13.55 -14.19 -13.97
C PHE A 382 12.09 -14.35 -13.56
N LEU A 383 11.19 -14.69 -14.48
CA LEU A 383 9.75 -14.78 -14.20
C LEU A 383 9.30 -16.16 -13.75
N GLU A 384 10.17 -17.16 -13.61
CA GLU A 384 9.81 -18.49 -13.07
C GLU A 384 8.51 -19.05 -13.67
N LEU A 385 8.38 -18.96 -15.00
CA LEU A 385 7.15 -19.27 -15.73
C LEU A 385 6.71 -20.74 -15.54
N GLY A 386 7.67 -21.64 -15.31
CA GLY A 386 7.42 -23.07 -15.06
C GLY A 386 6.60 -23.36 -13.80
N CYS A 387 6.49 -22.44 -12.84
CA CYS A 387 5.57 -22.62 -11.72
C CYS A 387 4.09 -22.68 -12.19
N ALA A 388 3.74 -22.08 -13.33
CA ALA A 388 2.37 -22.11 -13.87
C ALA A 388 1.90 -23.52 -14.24
N GLU A 389 2.85 -24.42 -14.50
CA GLU A 389 2.63 -25.82 -14.91
C GLU A 389 2.32 -26.74 -13.73
N ARG A 390 2.23 -26.19 -12.51
CA ARG A 390 2.02 -26.97 -11.28
C ARG A 390 0.63 -26.72 -10.71
N LYS A 391 -0.08 -27.79 -10.39
CA LYS A 391 -1.23 -27.77 -9.49
C LYS A 391 -0.76 -28.08 -8.07
N ILE A 392 -1.29 -27.34 -7.11
CA ILE A 392 -0.83 -27.31 -5.72
C ILE A 392 -1.93 -27.75 -4.77
N ASP A 393 -1.60 -28.71 -3.92
CA ASP A 393 -2.40 -29.13 -2.78
C ASP A 393 -1.54 -29.16 -1.51
N PHE A 394 -2.05 -28.58 -0.43
CA PHE A 394 -1.37 -28.51 0.87
C PHE A 394 -1.84 -29.64 1.76
N ILE A 395 -0.90 -30.42 2.32
CA ILE A 395 -1.20 -31.52 3.23
C ILE A 395 -1.12 -31.04 4.68
N ASN A 396 -2.17 -31.32 5.46
CA ASN A 396 -2.32 -30.89 6.86
C ASN A 396 -2.16 -29.37 7.05
N LEU A 397 -2.76 -28.60 6.15
CA LEU A 397 -2.79 -27.15 6.23
C LEU A 397 -3.55 -26.70 7.48
N ARG A 398 -2.89 -25.87 8.29
CA ARG A 398 -3.40 -25.35 9.57
C ARG A 398 -2.81 -23.97 9.86
N VAL A 399 -3.28 -23.37 10.94
CA VAL A 399 -2.74 -22.11 11.46
C VAL A 399 -2.17 -22.37 12.85
N GLU A 400 -0.91 -21.99 13.06
CA GLU A 400 -0.22 -22.06 14.34
C GLU A 400 0.33 -20.67 14.65
N GLN A 401 0.06 -20.14 15.85
CA GLN A 401 0.51 -18.80 16.25
C GLN A 401 0.18 -17.72 15.20
N HIS A 402 -1.00 -17.82 14.60
CA HIS A 402 -1.49 -16.93 13.53
C HIS A 402 -0.70 -16.99 12.22
N ILE A 403 0.16 -17.98 12.02
CA ILE A 403 0.93 -18.23 10.79
C ILE A 403 0.45 -19.54 10.16
N THR A 404 0.30 -19.56 8.83
CA THR A 404 -0.05 -20.80 8.12
C THR A 404 1.09 -21.82 8.17
N LYS A 405 0.76 -23.07 8.48
CA LYS A 405 1.68 -24.22 8.50
C LYS A 405 1.06 -25.39 7.74
N PHE A 406 1.90 -26.23 7.16
CA PHE A 406 1.53 -27.47 6.50
C PHE A 406 2.73 -28.43 6.55
N ASP A 407 2.47 -29.72 6.40
CA ASP A 407 3.54 -30.72 6.50
C ASP A 407 4.28 -30.86 5.17
N ARG A 408 3.55 -30.80 4.06
CA ARG A 408 4.13 -30.83 2.71
C ARG A 408 3.22 -30.19 1.66
N ILE A 409 3.82 -29.87 0.52
CA ILE A 409 3.12 -29.47 -0.70
C ILE A 409 3.15 -30.63 -1.67
N ASN A 410 1.99 -31.05 -2.17
CA ASN A 410 1.88 -31.96 -3.29
C ASN A 410 1.81 -31.17 -4.59
N TYR A 411 2.75 -31.47 -5.48
CA TYR A 411 2.82 -30.91 -6.83
C TYR A 411 2.31 -31.95 -7.83
N THR A 412 1.34 -31.56 -8.64
CA THR A 412 0.89 -32.35 -9.79
C THR A 412 1.01 -31.53 -11.06
N SER A 413 1.32 -32.17 -12.20
CA SER A 413 1.39 -31.46 -13.47
C SER A 413 0.02 -30.87 -13.83
N ARG A 414 0.04 -29.70 -14.43
CA ARG A 414 -1.10 -29.04 -15.03
C ARG A 414 -0.70 -28.64 -16.43
N GLU A 415 -1.31 -29.27 -17.42
CA GLU A 415 -1.18 -28.93 -18.83
C GLU A 415 -2.56 -28.52 -19.33
N THR A 416 -2.84 -27.22 -19.27
CA THR A 416 -4.15 -26.67 -19.63
C THR A 416 -3.97 -25.32 -20.29
N LYS A 417 -4.96 -24.86 -21.05
CA LYS A 417 -5.04 -23.49 -21.59
C LYS A 417 -4.77 -22.41 -20.51
N TYR A 418 -5.13 -22.70 -19.26
CA TYR A 418 -4.88 -21.85 -18.09
C TYR A 418 -3.38 -21.57 -17.87
N VAL A 419 -2.49 -22.53 -18.15
CA VAL A 419 -1.03 -22.38 -17.97
C VAL A 419 -0.49 -21.29 -18.89
N ALA A 420 -0.78 -21.39 -20.18
CA ALA A 420 -0.38 -20.41 -21.18
C ALA A 420 -0.92 -19.01 -20.85
N GLU A 421 -2.16 -18.93 -20.35
CA GLU A 421 -2.76 -17.68 -19.89
C GLU A 421 -2.04 -17.08 -18.67
N GLN A 422 -1.63 -17.90 -17.69
CA GLN A 422 -0.86 -17.42 -16.54
C GLN A 422 0.54 -16.96 -16.93
N LYS A 423 1.25 -17.72 -17.77
CA LYS A 423 2.59 -17.36 -18.28
C LYS A 423 2.53 -16.03 -19.03
N SER A 424 1.61 -15.89 -19.99
CA SER A 424 1.40 -14.67 -20.78
C SER A 424 1.09 -13.47 -19.89
N ARG A 425 0.13 -13.62 -18.97
CA ARG A 425 -0.23 -12.57 -18.02
C ARG A 425 0.96 -12.15 -17.16
N ARG A 426 1.79 -13.08 -16.72
CA ARG A 426 2.97 -12.79 -15.88
C ARG A 426 4.00 -11.95 -16.65
N CYS A 427 4.35 -12.36 -17.86
CA CYS A 427 5.23 -11.59 -18.74
C CYS A 427 4.71 -10.17 -18.96
N ARG A 428 3.44 -10.03 -19.39
CA ARG A 428 2.83 -8.72 -19.62
C ARG A 428 2.90 -7.84 -18.37
N VAL A 429 2.41 -8.32 -17.23
CA VAL A 429 2.37 -7.52 -16.00
C VAL A 429 3.78 -7.12 -15.55
N ALA A 430 4.77 -8.01 -15.63
CA ALA A 430 6.14 -7.69 -15.25
C ALA A 430 6.72 -6.57 -16.12
N PHE A 431 6.64 -6.68 -17.44
CA PHE A 431 7.18 -5.67 -18.36
C PHE A 431 6.40 -4.35 -18.34
N GLU A 432 5.06 -4.39 -18.32
CA GLU A 432 4.23 -3.18 -18.17
C GLU A 432 4.57 -2.46 -16.87
N SER A 433 4.68 -3.20 -15.76
CA SER A 433 4.99 -2.62 -14.46
C SER A 433 6.41 -2.05 -14.39
N LEU A 434 7.39 -2.66 -15.06
CA LEU A 434 8.75 -2.14 -15.17
C LEU A 434 8.76 -0.79 -15.91
N ARG A 435 8.05 -0.70 -17.05
CA ARG A 435 7.87 0.55 -17.79
C ARG A 435 7.16 1.61 -16.94
N ASP A 436 6.00 1.26 -16.38
CA ASP A 436 5.18 2.16 -15.56
C ASP A 436 5.87 2.57 -14.27
N TYR A 437 6.84 1.78 -13.80
CA TYR A 437 7.58 2.07 -12.59
C TYR A 437 8.29 3.43 -12.70
N PHE A 438 8.89 3.73 -13.86
CA PHE A 438 9.69 4.93 -14.10
C PHE A 438 8.90 6.14 -14.62
N ILE A 439 7.62 5.99 -14.94
CA ILE A 439 6.72 7.12 -15.28
C ILE A 439 6.46 8.02 -14.05
N LYS A 440 6.64 7.50 -12.83
CA LYS A 440 6.40 8.26 -11.59
C LYS A 440 7.66 9.01 -11.15
N ASP A 441 7.69 10.32 -11.36
CA ASP A 441 8.84 11.18 -11.02
C ASP A 441 9.19 11.26 -9.52
N ASN A 442 8.22 11.09 -8.61
CA ASN A 442 8.40 11.41 -7.18
C ASN A 442 8.64 10.18 -6.28
N ARG A 443 9.43 9.19 -6.70
CA ARG A 443 9.70 8.01 -5.86
C ARG A 443 10.67 8.33 -4.72
N ASN A 444 10.27 7.97 -3.50
CA ASN A 444 11.19 7.99 -2.34
C ASN A 444 12.09 6.75 -2.33
N ALA A 445 13.04 6.72 -3.25
CA ALA A 445 14.15 5.77 -3.30
C ALA A 445 15.43 6.48 -3.78
N ILE A 446 16.60 5.84 -3.61
CA ILE A 446 17.87 6.27 -4.21
C ILE A 446 18.38 5.17 -5.13
N TYR A 447 18.96 5.60 -6.25
CA TYR A 447 19.67 4.74 -7.19
C TYR A 447 21.16 4.77 -6.83
N ILE A 448 21.73 3.60 -6.54
CA ILE A 448 23.15 3.45 -6.25
C ILE A 448 23.89 3.17 -7.55
N ASN A 449 24.89 4.00 -7.85
CA ASN A 449 25.64 3.91 -9.10
C ASN A 449 27.08 4.39 -8.90
N THR A 450 28.00 3.45 -8.73
CA THR A 450 29.46 3.68 -8.70
C THR A 450 30.07 3.26 -10.03
N ASP A 451 31.31 3.65 -10.32
CA ASP A 451 31.96 3.27 -11.58
C ASP A 451 32.15 1.74 -11.68
N SER A 452 32.46 1.07 -10.57
CA SER A 452 32.50 -0.40 -10.52
C SER A 452 31.14 -1.05 -10.86
N ILE A 453 30.04 -0.47 -10.36
CA ILE A 453 28.68 -0.91 -10.69
C ILE A 453 28.40 -0.70 -12.18
N LYS A 454 28.73 0.47 -12.75
CA LYS A 454 28.54 0.76 -14.18
C LYS A 454 29.29 -0.22 -15.06
N SER A 455 30.58 -0.44 -14.79
CA SER A 455 31.41 -1.36 -15.57
C SER A 455 30.87 -2.79 -15.55
N LYS A 456 30.33 -3.26 -14.41
CA LYS A 456 29.69 -4.59 -14.36
C LYS A 456 28.34 -4.62 -15.09
N VAL A 457 27.54 -3.55 -15.03
CA VAL A 457 26.30 -3.46 -15.84
C VAL A 457 26.63 -3.46 -17.34
N GLU A 458 27.71 -2.79 -17.75
CA GLU A 458 28.19 -2.84 -19.14
C GLU A 458 28.64 -4.26 -19.54
N ALA A 459 29.36 -4.96 -18.65
CA ALA A 459 29.73 -6.36 -18.87
C ALA A 459 28.50 -7.28 -19.02
N VAL A 460 27.40 -7.02 -18.30
CA VAL A 460 26.12 -7.71 -18.51
C VAL A 460 25.62 -7.47 -19.94
N LEU A 461 25.60 -6.23 -20.41
CA LEU A 461 25.12 -5.90 -21.76
C LEU A 461 26.02 -6.53 -22.85
N VAL A 462 27.34 -6.49 -22.69
CA VAL A 462 28.29 -7.11 -23.62
C VAL A 462 28.06 -8.62 -23.71
N ALA A 463 27.84 -9.31 -22.58
CA ALA A 463 27.50 -10.73 -22.60
C ALA A 463 26.18 -10.99 -23.36
N LEU A 464 25.17 -10.14 -23.17
CA LEU A 464 23.87 -10.31 -23.81
C LEU A 464 23.89 -10.01 -25.32
N GLN A 465 24.80 -9.16 -25.81
CA GLN A 465 25.00 -8.92 -27.26
C GLN A 465 25.43 -10.18 -28.03
N GLN A 466 26.07 -11.14 -27.35
CA GLN A 466 26.49 -12.43 -27.92
C GLN A 466 25.33 -13.43 -28.10
N SER A 467 24.09 -13.02 -27.85
CA SER A 467 22.91 -13.88 -28.04
C SER A 467 22.72 -14.30 -29.51
N SER A 468 22.20 -15.51 -29.69
CA SER A 468 21.88 -16.07 -31.02
C SER A 468 20.77 -15.28 -31.71
N ASP A 469 20.65 -15.44 -33.03
CA ASP A 469 19.61 -14.78 -33.82
C ASP A 469 18.20 -15.19 -33.38
N THR A 470 18.01 -16.43 -32.92
CA THR A 470 16.75 -16.88 -32.33
C THR A 470 16.36 -16.04 -31.11
N ILE A 471 17.30 -15.77 -30.20
CA ILE A 471 17.04 -14.94 -29.01
C ILE A 471 16.78 -13.49 -29.41
N LYS A 472 17.57 -12.94 -30.34
CA LYS A 472 17.37 -11.57 -30.84
C LYS A 472 16.01 -11.39 -31.55
N ASN A 473 15.53 -12.43 -32.23
CA ASN A 473 14.20 -12.44 -32.83
C ASN A 473 13.12 -12.44 -31.73
N LEU A 474 13.25 -13.26 -30.69
CA LEU A 474 12.35 -13.24 -29.53
C LEU A 474 12.33 -11.88 -28.84
N ASP A 475 13.49 -11.26 -28.65
CA ASP A 475 13.62 -9.90 -28.11
C ASP A 475 12.81 -8.89 -28.94
N THR A 476 12.95 -8.95 -30.26
CA THR A 476 12.21 -8.08 -31.20
C THR A 476 10.69 -8.31 -31.13
N GLN A 477 10.27 -9.57 -31.04
CA GLN A 477 8.85 -9.93 -30.90
C GLN A 477 8.26 -9.39 -29.58
N ILE A 478 8.96 -9.56 -28.46
CA ILE A 478 8.52 -9.02 -27.16
C ILE A 478 8.46 -7.49 -27.21
N ALA A 479 9.47 -6.84 -27.79
CA ALA A 479 9.51 -5.38 -27.94
C ALA A 479 8.31 -4.84 -28.75
N ALA A 480 7.99 -5.49 -29.87
CA ALA A 480 6.85 -5.13 -30.71
C ALA A 480 5.51 -5.27 -29.96
N MET A 481 5.35 -6.34 -29.17
CA MET A 481 4.16 -6.56 -28.35
C MET A 481 3.98 -5.46 -27.30
N LEU A 482 5.06 -5.08 -26.60
CA LEU A 482 5.02 -4.04 -25.56
C LEU A 482 4.74 -2.63 -26.12
N SER A 483 4.98 -2.43 -27.41
CA SER A 483 4.71 -1.20 -28.15
C SER A 483 3.27 -1.12 -28.68
N SER A 484 2.51 -2.23 -28.65
CA SER A 484 1.11 -2.25 -29.08
C SER A 484 0.18 -1.48 -28.13
N ASN A 485 -0.68 -0.63 -28.69
CA ASN A 485 -1.65 0.16 -27.92
C ASN A 485 -2.89 -0.63 -27.45
N ARG A 486 -3.05 -1.90 -27.85
CA ARG A 486 -4.23 -2.72 -27.48
C ARG A 486 -3.86 -3.87 -26.54
N LYS A 487 -4.36 -3.80 -25.29
CA LYS A 487 -4.11 -4.80 -24.24
C LYS A 487 -4.43 -6.25 -24.63
N MET A 488 -5.52 -6.50 -25.37
CA MET A 488 -5.92 -7.85 -25.81
C MET A 488 -4.91 -8.46 -26.79
N SER A 489 -4.33 -7.64 -27.66
CA SER A 489 -3.28 -8.05 -28.60
C SER A 489 -1.96 -8.40 -27.88
N ILE A 490 -1.68 -7.77 -26.73
CA ILE A 490 -0.48 -8.07 -25.93
C ILE A 490 -0.59 -9.47 -25.29
N ASP A 491 -1.73 -9.80 -24.69
CA ASP A 491 -1.95 -11.11 -24.07
C ASP A 491 -1.90 -12.25 -25.10
N GLU A 492 -2.46 -12.04 -26.30
CA GLU A 492 -2.39 -12.98 -27.42
C GLU A 492 -0.96 -13.13 -27.95
N GLY A 493 -0.23 -12.03 -28.10
CA GLY A 493 1.17 -12.05 -28.53
C GLY A 493 2.05 -12.85 -27.58
N PHE A 494 1.97 -12.59 -26.27
CA PHE A 494 2.78 -13.33 -25.30
C PHE A 494 2.46 -14.82 -25.25
N ARG A 495 1.22 -15.25 -25.55
CA ARG A 495 0.90 -16.69 -25.64
C ARG A 495 1.74 -17.40 -26.71
N GLY A 496 2.11 -16.72 -27.79
CA GLY A 496 2.93 -17.29 -28.87
C GLY A 496 4.43 -17.36 -28.56
N VAL A 497 4.91 -16.63 -27.54
CA VAL A 497 6.36 -16.48 -27.25
C VAL A 497 6.78 -17.13 -25.93
N VAL A 498 5.87 -17.27 -24.96
CA VAL A 498 6.22 -17.72 -23.60
C VAL A 498 6.86 -19.11 -23.54
N ASP A 499 6.46 -20.02 -24.43
CA ASP A 499 7.01 -21.37 -24.49
C ASP A 499 8.34 -21.43 -25.28
N SER A 500 8.68 -20.35 -25.99
CA SER A 500 9.99 -20.18 -26.65
C SER A 500 11.04 -19.52 -25.76
N ILE A 501 10.68 -19.05 -24.56
CA ILE A 501 11.63 -18.52 -23.58
C ILE A 501 12.50 -19.69 -23.09
N PRO A 502 13.84 -19.59 -23.15
CA PRO A 502 14.72 -20.69 -22.75
C PRO A 502 14.52 -21.11 -21.28
N THR A 503 14.27 -22.40 -21.07
CA THR A 503 14.26 -23.03 -19.74
C THR A 503 15.65 -23.53 -19.33
N ILE A 504 16.48 -23.87 -20.33
CA ILE A 504 17.92 -24.12 -20.19
C ILE A 504 18.64 -22.87 -20.67
N TYR A 505 19.39 -22.24 -19.79
CA TYR A 505 19.98 -20.94 -20.08
C TYR A 505 21.26 -21.05 -20.91
N PRO A 506 21.39 -20.28 -22.00
CA PRO A 506 22.61 -20.26 -22.79
C PRO A 506 23.79 -19.70 -21.96
N PRO A 507 25.04 -20.05 -22.29
CA PRO A 507 26.21 -19.64 -21.51
C PRO A 507 26.30 -18.13 -21.27
N ASN A 508 25.93 -17.32 -22.26
CA ASN A 508 25.94 -15.88 -22.14
C ASN A 508 24.89 -15.35 -21.14
N PHE A 509 23.72 -16.00 -21.00
CA PHE A 509 22.74 -15.67 -19.97
C PHE A 509 23.24 -16.06 -18.57
N VAL A 510 23.92 -17.21 -18.45
CA VAL A 510 24.54 -17.63 -17.18
C VAL A 510 25.58 -16.61 -16.73
N THR A 511 26.48 -16.21 -17.64
CA THR A 511 27.49 -15.17 -17.40
C THR A 511 26.84 -13.83 -17.03
N ALA A 512 25.83 -13.38 -17.79
CA ALA A 512 25.12 -12.13 -17.52
C ALA A 512 24.43 -12.15 -16.15
N LYS A 513 23.78 -13.27 -15.77
CA LYS A 513 23.15 -13.43 -14.45
C LYS A 513 24.19 -13.39 -13.33
N GLN A 514 25.35 -14.02 -13.51
CA GLN A 514 26.42 -13.96 -12.50
C GLN A 514 26.96 -12.55 -12.32
N GLN A 515 27.24 -11.83 -13.40
CA GLN A 515 27.67 -10.42 -13.32
C GLN A 515 26.61 -9.56 -12.63
N LEU A 516 25.33 -9.83 -12.88
CA LEU A 516 24.25 -9.10 -12.25
C LEU A 516 24.13 -9.40 -10.74
N ILE A 517 24.39 -10.64 -10.32
CA ILE A 517 24.52 -10.99 -8.89
C ILE A 517 25.65 -10.17 -8.25
N ASP A 518 26.81 -10.08 -8.92
CA ASP A 518 27.94 -9.28 -8.43
C ASP A 518 27.59 -7.79 -8.36
N VAL A 519 26.87 -7.24 -9.34
CA VAL A 519 26.36 -5.86 -9.30
C VAL A 519 25.53 -5.64 -8.03
N MET A 520 24.58 -6.55 -7.75
CA MET A 520 23.73 -6.42 -6.57
C MET A 520 24.49 -6.62 -5.26
N ALA A 521 25.60 -7.37 -5.26
CA ALA A 521 26.51 -7.46 -4.12
C ALA A 521 27.24 -6.12 -3.86
N LEU A 522 27.72 -5.43 -4.91
CA LEU A 522 28.31 -4.11 -4.77
C LEU A 522 27.29 -3.07 -4.26
N VAL A 523 26.07 -3.08 -4.83
CA VAL A 523 24.97 -2.22 -4.36
C VAL A 523 24.67 -2.48 -2.88
N ALA A 524 24.68 -3.75 -2.46
CA ALA A 524 24.46 -4.12 -1.08
C ALA A 524 25.53 -3.55 -0.14
N VAL A 525 26.81 -3.55 -0.54
CA VAL A 525 27.91 -2.95 0.24
C VAL A 525 27.72 -1.44 0.37
N GLU A 526 27.46 -0.74 -0.73
CA GLU A 526 27.23 0.72 -0.74
C GLU A 526 26.06 1.15 0.14
N LEU A 527 24.97 0.39 0.10
CA LEU A 527 23.83 0.61 0.98
C LEU A 527 24.23 0.29 2.42
N SER A 528 24.84 -0.87 2.66
CA SER A 528 25.27 -1.34 3.98
C SER A 528 26.14 -0.29 4.68
N ASN A 529 27.07 0.35 3.99
CA ASN A 529 27.94 1.40 4.54
C ASN A 529 27.17 2.62 5.05
N GLN A 530 25.92 2.81 4.60
CA GLN A 530 25.04 3.89 5.05
C GLN A 530 24.12 3.46 6.21
N TRP A 531 24.35 2.31 6.86
CA TRP A 531 23.49 1.83 7.96
C TRP A 531 23.23 2.89 9.04
N THR A 532 24.24 3.67 9.41
CA THR A 532 24.13 4.77 10.39
C THR A 532 23.85 6.12 9.75
N GLY A 533 23.69 6.18 8.43
CA GLY A 533 23.44 7.41 7.69
C GLY A 533 22.05 7.99 7.93
N ASP A 534 21.97 9.31 7.90
CA ASP A 534 20.75 10.14 8.06
C ASP A 534 19.55 9.71 7.21
N ARG A 535 19.79 9.03 6.09
CA ARG A 535 18.74 8.49 5.23
C ARG A 535 17.93 7.38 5.91
N TYR A 536 18.62 6.54 6.67
CA TYR A 536 18.07 5.29 7.20
C TYR A 536 17.78 5.40 8.69
N VAL A 537 18.66 6.08 9.43
CA VAL A 537 18.50 6.42 10.83
C VAL A 537 17.48 7.54 10.97
N ARG A 538 16.69 7.48 12.03
CA ARG A 538 15.91 8.64 12.50
C ARG A 538 16.70 9.22 13.65
N GLY A 539 16.96 10.53 13.63
CA GLY A 539 17.76 11.18 14.68
C GLY A 539 17.26 10.76 16.07
N GLU A 540 18.19 10.42 16.95
CA GLU A 540 17.89 10.23 18.36
C GLU A 540 17.16 11.49 18.82
N LEU A 541 15.90 11.32 19.24
CA LEU A 541 15.27 12.34 20.05
C LEU A 541 16.08 12.31 21.34
N ASN A 542 16.95 13.30 21.54
CA ASN A 542 17.38 13.66 22.88
C ASN A 542 16.09 13.88 23.67
N LEU A 543 15.77 12.89 24.50
CA LEU A 543 14.51 12.78 25.23
C LEU A 543 14.58 13.45 26.60
N ASP A 544 15.61 14.25 26.86
CA ASP A 544 15.77 14.99 28.11
C ASP A 544 16.05 16.48 27.81
N THR A 545 14.99 17.25 27.59
CA THR A 545 14.85 18.66 28.00
C THR A 545 13.38 19.04 28.05
#